data_AF-A0A3N5Q491-F1
#
_entry.id   AF-A0A3N5Q491-F1
#
_cell.length_a   1.000
_cell.length_b   1.000
_cell.length_c   1.000
_cell.angle_alpha   90.00
_cell.angle_beta   90.00
_cell.angle_gamma   90.00
#
_symmetry.space_group_name_H-M   'P 1'
#
loop_
_entity.id
_entity.type
_entity.pdbx_description
1 polymer ?
#
loop_
_entity_poly.entity_id
_entity_poly.type
_entity_poly.pdbx_seq_one_letter_code
_entity_poly.pdbx_strand_id
1 'polypeptide(L)'
;MTDDITKSRACCRIFLECTHTALHGGNTGIQRVVRNTINHGKAVGAQLGLKCVPIVWSGRAFIRAGKLSLKPSLMFRVIDYFRGIYQAVKMLLVAVLPFLSRLKFPRAKRAVKEFLKNVRDLALVPLACILRKQIIFKKDDVLLLLD
;
A
#
# COMPACT_ATOMS: atom_id res chain seq x y z
N MET A 1 -14.39 -43.19 -8.92
CA MET A 1 -15.28 -42.04 -9.17
C MET A 1 -14.65 -40.80 -8.53
N THR A 2 -13.42 -40.46 -8.93
CA THR A 2 -12.55 -39.46 -8.26
C THR A 2 -11.75 -38.61 -9.25
N ASP A 3 -12.18 -38.54 -10.52
CA ASP A 3 -11.41 -37.92 -11.60
C ASP A 3 -12.01 -36.59 -12.11
N ASP A 4 -12.66 -35.82 -11.23
CA ASP A 4 -13.30 -34.54 -11.61
C ASP A 4 -12.69 -33.30 -10.93
N ILE A 5 -11.64 -33.45 -10.09
CA ILE A 5 -11.03 -32.34 -9.35
C ILE A 5 -9.87 -31.67 -10.13
N THR A 6 -9.43 -32.25 -11.25
CA THR A 6 -8.41 -31.67 -12.16
C THR A 6 -9.02 -30.78 -13.24
N LYS A 7 -10.24 -30.27 -13.02
CA LYS A 7 -10.81 -29.19 -13.83
C LYS A 7 -9.99 -27.93 -13.60
N SER A 8 -8.91 -27.77 -14.38
CA SER A 8 -8.07 -26.59 -14.62
C SER A 8 -8.54 -25.36 -13.83
N ARG A 9 -8.30 -25.35 -12.52
CA ARG A 9 -8.59 -24.17 -11.72
C ARG A 9 -7.50 -23.20 -12.09
N ALA A 10 -7.89 -22.13 -12.78
CA ALA A 10 -7.01 -21.00 -13.04
C ALA A 10 -6.21 -20.71 -11.77
N CYS A 11 -4.89 -20.70 -11.87
CA CYS A 11 -3.98 -20.56 -10.73
C CYS A 11 -4.44 -19.41 -9.82
N CYS A 12 -4.96 -19.77 -8.64
CA CYS A 12 -5.53 -18.80 -7.71
C CYS A 12 -4.42 -17.87 -7.21
N ARG A 13 -4.67 -16.56 -7.30
CA ARG A 13 -3.72 -15.53 -6.88
C ARG A 13 -4.08 -15.07 -5.48
N ILE A 14 -3.15 -15.27 -4.55
CA ILE A 14 -3.27 -14.84 -3.17
C ILE A 14 -2.35 -13.66 -2.97
N PHE A 15 -2.92 -12.51 -2.65
CA PHE A 15 -2.19 -11.30 -2.33
C PHE A 15 -2.00 -11.21 -0.82
N LEU A 16 -0.75 -11.10 -0.39
CA LEU A 16 -0.37 -11.06 1.01
C LEU A 16 -0.02 -9.62 1.37
N GLU A 17 -0.95 -8.93 2.00
CA GLU A 17 -0.78 -7.56 2.46
C GLU A 17 0.14 -7.52 3.67
N CYS A 18 1.18 -6.68 3.62
CA CYS A 18 2.24 -6.64 4.62
C CYS A 18 2.81 -5.22 4.81
N THR A 19 1.97 -4.18 4.71
CA THR A 19 2.40 -2.78 4.76
C THR A 19 3.15 -2.45 6.03
N HIS A 20 2.58 -2.79 7.19
CA HIS A 20 3.16 -2.37 8.46
C HIS A 20 4.50 -3.06 8.69
N THR A 21 4.57 -4.38 8.48
CA THR A 21 5.79 -5.18 8.61
C THR A 21 6.86 -4.75 7.61
N ALA A 22 6.49 -4.38 6.38
CA ALA A 22 7.42 -3.88 5.36
C ALA A 22 7.97 -2.47 5.67
N LEU A 23 7.14 -1.58 6.21
CA LEU A 23 7.50 -0.18 6.48
C LEU A 23 8.31 -0.02 7.76
N HIS A 24 7.91 -0.70 8.83
CA HIS A 24 8.44 -0.42 10.16
C HIS A 24 9.61 -1.33 10.51
N GLY A 25 9.63 -2.54 9.94
CA GLY A 25 10.63 -3.56 10.26
C GLY A 25 10.63 -3.86 11.76
N GLY A 26 9.81 -4.82 12.20
CA GLY A 26 9.72 -5.20 13.61
C GLY A 26 10.00 -6.68 13.86
N ASN A 27 10.29 -7.01 15.12
CA ASN A 27 10.71 -8.35 15.56
C ASN A 27 9.74 -9.02 16.53
N THR A 28 8.52 -8.50 16.61
CA THR A 28 7.46 -9.17 17.39
C THR A 28 7.19 -10.56 16.82
N GLY A 29 6.59 -11.44 17.64
CA GLY A 29 6.26 -12.80 17.21
C GLY A 29 5.41 -12.82 15.94
N ILE A 30 4.37 -11.97 15.88
CA ILE A 30 3.48 -11.88 14.72
C ILE A 30 4.23 -11.37 13.47
N GLN A 31 5.04 -10.32 13.59
CA GLN A 31 5.81 -9.77 12.46
C GLN A 31 6.85 -10.77 11.91
N ARG A 32 7.41 -11.63 12.77
CA ARG A 32 8.28 -12.74 12.33
C ARG A 32 7.50 -13.76 11.50
N VAL A 33 6.29 -14.12 11.93
CA VAL A 33 5.41 -15.01 11.15
C VAL A 33 5.08 -14.39 9.81
N VAL A 34 4.61 -13.14 9.77
CA VAL A 34 4.29 -12.42 8.51
C VAL A 34 5.50 -12.41 7.59
N ARG A 35 6.67 -12.01 8.07
CA ARG A 35 7.92 -11.97 7.30
C ARG A 35 8.28 -13.33 6.70
N ASN A 36 8.18 -14.40 7.49
CA ASN A 36 8.47 -15.75 7.02
C ASN A 36 7.44 -16.20 5.98
N THR A 37 6.15 -15.95 6.23
CA THR A 37 5.07 -16.22 5.27
C THR A 37 5.29 -15.50 3.95
N ILE A 38 5.69 -14.22 3.96
CA ILE A 38 6.01 -13.47 2.74
C ILE A 38 7.24 -14.05 2.03
N ASN A 39 8.33 -14.30 2.77
CA ASN A 39 9.61 -14.72 2.20
C ASN A 39 9.56 -16.15 1.62
N HIS A 40 8.75 -17.03 2.19
CA HIS A 40 8.60 -18.42 1.75
C HIS A 40 7.32 -18.66 0.93
N GLY A 41 6.36 -17.73 0.96
CA GLY A 41 5.03 -17.89 0.36
C GLY A 41 5.06 -18.15 -1.15
N LYS A 42 6.04 -17.61 -1.87
CA LYS A 42 6.22 -17.90 -3.31
C LYS A 42 6.53 -19.39 -3.55
N ALA A 43 7.40 -19.98 -2.74
CA ALA A 43 7.79 -21.39 -2.86
C ALA A 43 6.65 -22.32 -2.43
N VAL A 44 6.05 -22.04 -1.28
CA VAL A 44 4.89 -22.80 -0.76
C VAL A 44 3.70 -22.70 -1.72
N GLY A 45 3.42 -21.51 -2.23
CA GLY A 45 2.36 -21.31 -3.23
C GLY A 45 2.60 -22.16 -4.48
N ALA A 46 3.81 -22.16 -5.02
CA ALA A 46 4.15 -22.98 -6.20
C ALA A 46 3.92 -24.48 -5.97
N GLN A 47 4.24 -25.00 -4.78
CA GLN A 47 3.98 -26.41 -4.41
C GLN A 47 2.48 -26.73 -4.36
N LEU A 48 1.64 -25.76 -4.00
CA LEU A 48 0.18 -25.91 -3.90
C LEU A 48 -0.56 -25.51 -5.19
N GLY A 49 0.15 -25.16 -6.27
CA GLY A 49 -0.47 -24.65 -7.50
C GLY A 49 -1.07 -23.24 -7.36
N LEU A 50 -0.64 -22.48 -6.35
CA LEU A 50 -1.11 -21.13 -6.02
C LEU A 50 -0.06 -20.07 -6.36
N LYS A 51 -0.50 -18.84 -6.60
CA LYS A 51 0.39 -17.69 -6.82
C LYS A 51 0.29 -16.70 -5.68
N CYS A 52 1.23 -16.81 -4.74
CA CYS A 52 1.37 -15.87 -3.63
C CYS A 52 2.14 -14.61 -4.08
N VAL A 53 1.54 -13.43 -3.91
CA VAL A 53 2.13 -12.14 -4.28
C VAL A 53 2.14 -11.22 -3.06
N PRO A 54 3.32 -10.90 -2.49
CA PRO A 54 3.39 -9.97 -1.39
C PRO A 54 3.13 -8.55 -1.90
N ILE A 55 2.31 -7.79 -1.16
CA ILE A 55 1.91 -6.44 -1.52
C ILE A 55 1.96 -5.49 -0.33
N VAL A 56 2.14 -4.22 -0.63
CA VAL A 56 2.15 -3.11 0.32
C VAL A 56 1.23 -2.02 -0.21
N TRP A 57 0.45 -1.43 0.67
CA TRP A 57 -0.36 -0.26 0.42
C TRP A 57 0.49 1.01 0.47
N SER A 58 0.57 1.72 -0.65
CA SER A 58 1.34 2.96 -0.74
C SER A 58 0.60 4.20 -0.23
N GLY A 59 -0.65 4.04 0.26
CA GLY A 59 -1.57 5.15 0.50
C GLY A 59 -2.55 5.39 -0.66
N ARG A 60 -2.26 4.87 -1.85
CA ARG A 60 -3.07 5.07 -3.06
C ARG A 60 -3.36 3.80 -3.85
N ALA A 61 -2.39 2.90 -3.88
CA ALA A 61 -2.48 1.66 -4.62
C ALA A 61 -1.70 0.56 -3.90
N PHE A 62 -2.02 -0.70 -4.23
CA PHE A 62 -1.20 -1.82 -3.83
C PHE A 62 -0.05 -2.01 -4.83
N ILE A 63 1.16 -2.10 -4.30
CA ILE A 63 2.38 -2.35 -5.05
C ILE A 63 2.99 -3.66 -4.59
N ARG A 64 3.72 -4.35 -5.48
CA ARG A 64 4.44 -5.56 -5.08
C ARG A 64 5.55 -5.24 -4.09
N ALA A 65 5.57 -6.00 -3.00
CA ALA A 65 6.70 -6.09 -2.12
C ALA A 65 7.74 -7.08 -2.68
N GLY A 66 9.00 -6.81 -2.35
CA GLY A 66 10.07 -7.78 -2.56
C GLY A 66 10.21 -8.68 -1.32
N LYS A 67 11.40 -9.25 -1.16
CA LYS A 67 11.78 -9.95 0.08
C LYS A 67 11.75 -8.96 1.25
N LEU A 68 11.18 -9.38 2.37
CA LEU A 68 11.12 -8.57 3.59
C LEU A 68 12.36 -8.81 4.44
N SER A 69 13.08 -7.73 4.73
CA SER A 69 14.28 -7.69 5.57
C SER A 69 13.98 -7.08 6.94
N LEU A 70 14.76 -7.45 7.96
CA LEU A 70 14.60 -6.95 9.34
C LEU A 70 14.66 -5.43 9.41
N LYS A 71 15.55 -4.83 8.62
CA LYS A 71 15.62 -3.38 8.43
C LYS A 71 14.72 -2.98 7.26
N PRO A 72 13.80 -2.02 7.44
CA PRO A 72 12.99 -1.54 6.33
C PRO A 72 13.89 -0.86 5.30
N SER A 73 13.58 -1.06 4.02
CA SER A 73 14.36 -0.45 2.95
C SER A 73 14.28 1.09 3.04
N LEU A 74 15.33 1.80 2.63
CA LEU A 74 15.37 3.27 2.58
C LEU A 74 14.14 3.85 1.86
N MET A 75 13.71 3.20 0.77
CA MET A 75 12.53 3.60 0.01
C MET A 75 11.25 3.57 0.86
N PHE A 76 11.08 2.56 1.70
CA PHE A 76 9.91 2.46 2.57
C PHE A 76 9.92 3.51 3.67
N ARG A 77 11.10 3.84 4.22
CA ARG A 77 11.25 4.94 5.20
C ARG A 77 10.89 6.30 4.59
N VAL A 78 11.34 6.56 3.37
CA VAL A 78 11.02 7.81 2.66
C VAL A 78 9.51 7.90 2.41
N ILE A 79 8.88 6.81 1.97
CA ILE A 79 7.42 6.76 1.76
C ILE A 79 6.67 7.06 3.07
N ASP A 80 7.08 6.44 4.18
CA ASP A 80 6.43 6.63 5.47
C ASP A 80 6.60 8.05 6.01
N TYR A 81 7.78 8.64 5.85
CA TYR A 81 8.05 10.03 6.18
C TYR A 81 7.14 11.01 5.41
N PHE A 82 7.05 10.86 4.09
CA PHE A 82 6.16 11.69 3.27
C PHE A 82 4.69 11.45 3.60
N ARG A 83 4.31 10.22 3.95
CA ARG A 83 2.96 9.90 4.41
C ARG A 83 2.63 10.64 5.72
N GLY A 84 3.56 10.67 6.67
CA GLY A 84 3.42 11.42 7.92
C GLY A 84 3.26 12.93 7.68
N ILE A 85 4.14 13.52 6.86
CA ILE A 85 4.02 14.93 6.46
C ILE A 85 2.67 15.20 5.81
N TYR A 86 2.26 14.36 4.86
CA TYR A 86 0.99 14.54 4.17
C TYR A 86 -0.20 14.49 5.13
N GLN A 87 -0.21 13.54 6.08
CA GLN A 87 -1.25 13.45 7.08
C GLN A 87 -1.28 14.70 7.98
N ALA A 88 -0.11 15.18 8.43
CA ALA A 88 -0.01 16.40 9.22
C ALA A 88 -0.53 17.63 8.45
N VAL A 89 -0.10 17.81 7.20
CA VAL A 89 -0.56 18.89 6.31
C VAL A 89 -2.06 18.78 6.06
N LYS A 90 -2.58 17.58 5.81
CA LYS A 90 -4.02 17.34 5.63
C LYS A 90 -4.81 17.74 6.88
N MET A 91 -4.35 17.34 8.07
CA MET A 91 -4.99 17.70 9.33
C MET A 91 -4.99 19.21 9.55
N LEU A 92 -3.86 19.88 9.29
CA LEU A 92 -3.75 21.33 9.37
C LEU A 92 -4.72 22.02 8.40
N LEU A 93 -4.78 21.57 7.16
CA LEU A 93 -5.68 22.13 6.16
C LEU A 93 -7.15 21.95 6.55
N VAL A 94 -7.53 20.76 7.02
CA VAL A 94 -8.90 20.49 7.50
C VAL A 94 -9.25 21.38 8.69
N ALA A 95 -8.31 21.65 9.58
CA ALA A 95 -8.51 22.53 10.73
C ALA A 95 -8.63 24.02 10.33
N VAL A 96 -7.87 24.46 9.34
CA VAL A 96 -7.80 25.88 8.91
C VAL A 96 -8.89 26.23 7.88
N LEU A 97 -9.35 25.27 7.07
CA LEU A 97 -10.37 25.44 6.04
C LEU A 97 -11.68 26.12 6.53
N PRO A 98 -12.27 25.72 7.67
CA PRO A 98 -13.49 26.35 8.20
C PRO A 98 -13.29 27.81 8.58
N PHE A 99 -12.08 28.20 8.98
CA PHE A 99 -11.76 29.58 9.31
C PHE A 99 -11.57 30.42 8.05
N LEU A 100 -10.87 29.86 7.06
CA LEU A 100 -10.68 30.51 5.75
C LEU A 100 -11.98 30.63 4.95
N SER A 101 -12.91 29.69 5.10
CA SER A 101 -14.20 29.72 4.41
C SER A 101 -15.12 30.85 4.90
N ARG A 102 -14.93 31.32 6.14
CA ARG A 102 -15.64 32.47 6.73
C ARG A 102 -15.11 33.82 6.26
N LEU A 103 -13.91 33.89 5.70
CA LEU A 103 -13.39 35.11 5.10
C LEU A 103 -14.16 35.47 3.81
N LYS A 104 -14.64 36.71 3.69
CA LYS A 104 -15.38 37.23 2.53
C LYS A 104 -14.46 37.58 1.33
N PHE A 105 -13.29 36.94 1.20
CA PHE A 105 -12.34 37.23 0.13
C PHE A 105 -12.39 36.15 -0.97
N PRO A 106 -13.13 36.37 -2.08
CA PRO A 106 -13.30 35.37 -3.13
C PRO A 106 -11.99 35.00 -3.85
N ARG A 107 -11.00 35.92 -3.88
CA ARG A 107 -9.66 35.66 -4.46
C ARG A 107 -8.85 34.70 -3.58
N ALA A 108 -8.87 34.89 -2.25
CA ALA A 108 -8.19 34.00 -1.31
C ALA A 108 -8.80 32.59 -1.32
N LYS A 109 -10.13 32.47 -1.43
CA LYS A 109 -10.80 31.18 -1.59
C LYS A 109 -10.34 30.42 -2.83
N ARG A 110 -10.14 31.12 -3.96
CA ARG A 110 -9.64 30.53 -5.21
C ARG A 110 -8.19 30.05 -5.06
N ALA A 111 -7.32 30.88 -4.49
CA ALA A 111 -5.92 30.53 -4.24
C ALA A 111 -5.76 29.33 -3.29
N VAL A 112 -6.54 29.28 -2.21
CA VAL A 112 -6.54 28.13 -1.28
C VAL A 112 -7.05 26.87 -1.98
N LYS A 113 -8.09 26.97 -2.81
CA LYS A 113 -8.62 25.82 -3.56
C LYS A 113 -7.62 25.29 -4.58
N GLU A 114 -6.89 26.16 -5.29
CA GLU A 114 -5.81 25.77 -6.20
C GLU A 114 -4.61 25.19 -5.46
N PHE A 115 -4.20 25.79 -4.34
CA PHE A 115 -3.14 25.26 -3.50
C PHE A 115 -3.49 23.86 -2.97
N LEU A 116 -4.72 23.65 -2.51
CA LEU A 116 -5.23 22.34 -2.10
C LEU A 116 -5.18 21.31 -3.24
N LYS A 117 -5.52 21.73 -4.46
CA LYS A 117 -5.44 20.89 -5.65
C LYS A 117 -3.98 20.53 -5.97
N ASN A 118 -3.08 21.50 -5.94
CA ASN A 118 -1.66 21.30 -6.20
C ASN A 118 -0.97 20.47 -5.12
N VAL A 119 -1.32 20.65 -3.83
CA VAL A 119 -0.83 19.80 -2.73
C VAL A 119 -1.36 18.37 -2.88
N ARG A 120 -2.63 18.20 -3.29
CA ARG A 120 -3.20 16.87 -3.58
C ARG A 120 -2.46 16.19 -4.74
N ASP A 121 -2.07 16.96 -5.75
CA ASP A 121 -1.41 16.49 -6.96
C ASP A 121 0.12 16.35 -6.78
N LEU A 122 0.73 17.04 -5.82
CA LEU A 122 2.14 16.88 -5.43
C LEU A 122 2.34 15.72 -4.43
N ALA A 123 1.38 15.52 -3.52
CA ALA A 123 1.27 14.31 -2.69
C ALA A 123 1.01 13.03 -3.52
N LEU A 124 0.77 13.20 -4.82
CA LEU A 124 0.54 12.14 -5.82
C LEU A 124 1.83 11.49 -6.31
N VAL A 125 2.99 12.05 -5.94
CA VAL A 125 4.28 11.55 -6.42
C VAL A 125 5.15 11.11 -5.26
N PRO A 126 4.94 9.91 -4.71
CA PRO A 126 6.10 9.08 -4.41
C PRO A 126 6.61 8.57 -5.76
N LEU A 127 7.70 9.14 -6.28
CA LEU A 127 8.41 8.68 -7.48
C LEU A 127 8.66 7.14 -7.49
N ALA A 128 8.64 6.51 -6.31
CA ALA A 128 8.68 5.07 -6.12
C ALA A 128 7.45 4.28 -6.64
N CYS A 129 6.25 4.87 -6.63
CA CYS A 129 5.01 4.21 -7.09
C CYS A 129 4.89 4.19 -8.61
N ILE A 130 5.43 5.20 -9.30
CA ILE A 130 5.37 5.27 -10.77
C ILE A 130 6.26 4.17 -11.39
N LEU A 131 7.35 3.79 -10.72
CA LEU A 131 8.28 2.78 -11.22
C LEU A 131 7.87 1.33 -10.92
N ARG A 132 6.90 1.07 -10.03
CA ARG A 132 6.44 -0.30 -9.70
C ARG A 132 5.03 -0.53 -10.22
N LYS A 133 4.86 -1.58 -11.04
CA LYS A 133 3.56 -2.01 -11.57
C LYS A 133 2.52 -2.12 -10.46
N GLN A 134 1.50 -1.26 -10.51
CA GLN A 134 0.32 -1.33 -9.67
C GLN A 134 -0.35 -2.70 -9.80
N ILE A 135 -0.86 -3.22 -8.68
CA ILE A 135 -1.68 -4.42 -8.67
C ILE A 135 -3.12 -4.07 -9.03
N ILE A 136 -3.63 -4.73 -10.07
CA ILE A 136 -5.03 -4.73 -10.44
C ILE A 136 -5.60 -6.09 -10.06
N PHE A 137 -6.60 -6.08 -9.17
CA PHE A 137 -7.32 -7.28 -8.76
C PHE A 137 -8.28 -7.72 -9.87
N LYS A 138 -8.41 -9.03 -10.05
CA LYS A 138 -9.42 -9.64 -10.92
C LYS A 138 -10.42 -10.41 -10.06
N LYS A 139 -11.51 -10.80 -10.70
CA LYS A 139 -12.43 -11.80 -10.15
C LYS A 139 -11.62 -13.05 -9.79
N ASP A 140 -11.90 -13.62 -8.61
CA ASP A 140 -11.22 -14.80 -8.03
C ASP A 140 -9.84 -14.56 -7.40
N ASP A 141 -9.38 -13.31 -7.31
CA ASP A 141 -8.22 -12.97 -6.50
C ASP A 141 -8.58 -12.96 -5.01
N VAL A 142 -7.69 -13.49 -4.17
CA VAL A 142 -7.83 -13.48 -2.71
C VAL A 142 -6.86 -12.48 -2.11
N LEU A 143 -7.35 -11.59 -1.25
CA LEU A 143 -6.54 -10.68 -0.46
C LEU A 143 -6.49 -11.15 0.99
N LEU A 144 -5.30 -11.43 1.50
CA LEU A 144 -5.05 -11.77 2.90
C LEU A 144 -4.37 -10.57 3.58
N LEU A 145 -5.01 -10.07 4.64
CA LEU A 145 -4.49 -9.02 5.50
C LEU A 145 -3.68 -9.68 6.62
N LEU A 146 -2.37 -9.48 6.63
CA LEU A 146 -1.47 -10.10 7.61
C LEU A 146 -1.04 -9.13 8.73
N ASP A 147 -1.28 -7.82 8.54
CA ASP A 147 -0.86 -6.72 9.42
C ASP A 147 -2.05 -5.92 9.96
#